data_AF-A0A7W6LLU8-F1
#
_entry.id   AF-A0A7W6LLU8-F1
#
_cell.length_a   1.000
_cell.length_b   1.000
_cell.length_c   1.000
_cell.angle_alpha   90.00
_cell.angle_beta   90.00
_cell.angle_gamma   90.00
#
_symmetry.space_group_name_H-M   'P 1'
#
loop_
_entity.id
_entity.type
_entity.pdbx_description
1 polymer ?
#
loop_
_entity_poly.entity_id
_entity_poly.type
_entity_poly.pdbx_seq_one_letter_code
_entity_poly.pdbx_strand_id
1 'polypeptide(L)' 'MIEKAPRKYRLQDYANAEADVAIRSDQDVLLIWRSTTDYQRLTPHQKAARAELQRRGIRVEGASVPRSN' A
#
# COMPACT_ATOMS: atom_id res chain seq x y z
N MET A 1 -1.86 10.09 -27.49
CA MET A 1 -2.03 10.11 -26.02
C MET A 1 -0.68 9.82 -25.42
N ILE A 2 -0.07 10.78 -24.70
CA ILE A 2 1.22 10.51 -24.02
C ILE A 2 0.89 9.60 -22.85
N GLU A 3 1.21 8.32 -23.01
CA GLU A 3 1.26 7.34 -21.94
C GLU A 3 2.25 7.88 -20.90
N LYS A 4 1.74 8.55 -19.86
CA LYS A 4 2.58 9.02 -18.76
C LYS A 4 3.11 7.78 -18.07
N ALA A 5 4.35 7.41 -18.40
CA ALA A 5 5.09 6.40 -17.66
C ALA A 5 4.93 6.68 -16.15
N PRO A 6 4.70 5.64 -15.33
CA PRO A 6 4.41 5.82 -13.91
C PRO A 6 5.54 6.64 -13.28
N ARG A 7 5.19 7.78 -12.66
CA ARG A 7 6.16 8.63 -11.97
C ARG A 7 6.88 7.76 -10.93
N LYS A 8 8.20 7.61 -11.06
CA LYS A 8 9.01 6.92 -10.06
C LYS A 8 8.95 7.71 -8.76
N TYR A 9 8.42 7.10 -7.70
CA TYR A 9 8.44 7.67 -6.35
C TYR A 9 9.87 7.81 -5.84
N ARG A 10 10.17 8.92 -5.18
CA ARG A 10 11.46 9.19 -4.53
C ARG A 10 11.51 8.49 -3.17
N LEU A 11 12.72 8.27 -2.64
CA LEU A 11 12.91 7.70 -1.30
C LEU A 11 12.13 8.46 -0.22
N GLN A 12 12.08 9.80 -0.32
CA GLN A 12 11.32 10.64 0.62
C GLN A 12 9.81 10.35 0.62
N ASP A 13 9.24 9.97 -0.53
CA ASP A 13 7.80 9.66 -0.62
C ASP A 13 7.45 8.42 0.20
N TYR A 14 8.38 7.47 0.30
CA TYR A 14 8.23 6.28 1.15
C TYR A 14 8.34 6.62 2.63
N ALA A 15 9.35 7.40 3.02
CA ALA A 15 9.51 7.84 4.41
C ALA A 15 8.30 8.64 4.91
N ASN A 16 7.77 9.54 4.08
CA ASN A 16 6.57 10.33 4.42
C ASN A 16 5.34 9.43 4.56
N ALA A 17 5.17 8.46 3.67
CA ALA A 17 4.05 7.52 3.71
C ALA A 17 4.10 6.62 4.95
N GLU A 18 5.29 6.15 5.35
CA GLU A 18 5.47 5.35 6.58
C GLU A 18 5.11 6.18 7.81
N ALA A 19 5.57 7.43 7.90
CA ALA A 19 5.24 8.32 9.01
C ALA A 19 3.74 8.65 9.09
N ASP A 20 3.10 8.94 7.95
CA ASP A 20 1.64 9.22 7.89
C ASP A 20 0.80 8.00 8.28
N VAL A 21 1.16 6.81 7.81
CA VAL A 21 0.44 5.58 8.15
C VAL A 21 0.60 5.19 9.62
N ALA A 22 1.79 5.39 10.20
CA ALA A 22 2.08 5.01 11.58
C ALA A 22 1.18 5.72 12.62
N ILE A 23 0.73 6.94 12.32
CA ILE A 23 -0.11 7.74 13.22
C ILE A 23 -1.62 7.53 13.02
N ARG A 24 -2.02 6.74 12.02
CA ARG A 24 -3.44 6.51 11.68
C ARG A 24 -4.07 5.35 12.47
N SER A 25 -5.40 5.39 12.59
CA SER A 25 -6.19 4.30 13.18
C SER A 25 -6.14 3.04 12.33
N ASP A 26 -6.39 1.87 12.93
CA ASP A 26 -6.41 0.59 12.19
C ASP A 26 -7.38 0.62 11.01
N GLN A 27 -8.54 1.26 11.20
CA GLN A 27 -9.56 1.39 10.17
C GLN A 27 -9.06 2.21 8.97
N ASP A 28 -8.37 3.32 9.22
CA ASP A 28 -7.82 4.16 8.15
C ASP A 28 -6.71 3.44 7.38
N VAL A 29 -5.84 2.73 8.09
CA VAL A 29 -4.77 1.94 7.47
C VAL A 29 -5.35 0.82 6.60
N LEU A 30 -6.41 0.16 7.07
CA LEU A 30 -7.16 -0.83 6.28
C LEU A 30 -7.79 -0.23 5.03
N LEU A 31 -8.35 0.98 5.11
CA LEU A 31 -8.91 1.67 3.95
C LEU A 31 -7.82 2.01 2.92
N ILE A 32 -6.64 2.48 3.37
CA ILE A 32 -5.50 2.71 2.48
C ILE A 32 -5.08 1.42 1.78
N TRP A 33 -4.96 0.30 2.51
CA TRP A 33 -4.62 -0.99 1.91
C TRP A 33 -5.66 -1.46 0.89
N ARG A 34 -6.95 -1.38 1.24
CA ARG A 34 -8.08 -1.80 0.40
C ARG A 34 -8.36 -0.88 -0.79
N SER A 35 -7.83 0.35 -0.78
CA SER A 35 -7.89 1.24 -1.94
C SER A 35 -7.05 0.74 -3.14
N THR A 36 -6.23 -0.30 -2.94
CA THR A 36 -5.41 -0.91 -3.97
C THR A 36 -6.27 -1.59 -5.03
N THR A 37 -6.23 -1.08 -6.26
CA THR A 37 -6.83 -1.71 -7.45
C THR A 37 -5.82 -2.52 -8.28
N ASP A 38 -4.53 -2.29 -8.07
CA ASP A 38 -3.42 -3.00 -8.73
C ASP A 38 -2.36 -3.41 -7.71
N TYR A 39 -2.35 -4.69 -7.35
CA TYR A 39 -1.41 -5.27 -6.38
C TYR A 39 0.02 -5.41 -6.92
N GLN A 40 0.23 -5.26 -8.24
CA GLN A 40 1.56 -5.27 -8.84
C GLN A 40 2.25 -3.91 -8.73
N ARG A 41 1.49 -2.81 -8.55
CA ARG A 41 2.01 -1.44 -8.54
C ARG A 41 1.55 -0.65 -7.31
N LEU A 42 1.88 -1.17 -6.13
CA LEU A 42 1.56 -0.51 -4.87
C LEU A 42 2.26 0.86 -4.76
N THR A 43 1.47 1.87 -4.41
CA THR A 43 1.96 3.21 -4.03
C THR A 43 2.72 3.14 -2.69
N PRO A 44 3.54 4.17 -2.36
CA PRO A 44 4.22 4.25 -1.07
C PRO A 44 3.28 4.07 0.14
N HIS A 45 2.11 4.72 0.12
CA HIS A 45 1.11 4.61 1.20
C HIS A 45 0.52 3.21 1.31
N GLN A 46 0.30 2.52 0.20
CA GLN A 46 -0.20 1.14 0.23
C GLN A 46 0.86 0.16 0.77
N LYS A 47 2.14 0.37 0.42
CA LYS A 47 3.25 -0.41 0.99
C LYS A 47 3.39 -0.17 2.49
N ALA A 48 3.36 1.10 2.91
CA ALA A 48 3.40 1.49 4.31
C ALA A 48 2.21 0.90 5.08
N ALA A 49 0.98 0.98 4.54
CA ALA A 49 -0.20 0.40 5.16
C ALA A 49 -0.11 -1.12 5.33
N ARG A 50 0.40 -1.84 4.32
CA ARG A 50 0.64 -3.29 4.45
C ARG A 50 1.63 -3.61 5.58
N ALA A 51 2.75 -2.89 5.63
CA ALA A 51 3.77 -3.08 6.66
C ALA A 51 3.24 -2.76 8.07
N GLU A 52 2.45 -1.69 8.20
CA GLU A 52 1.79 -1.29 9.43
C GLU A 52 0.83 -2.38 9.94
N LEU A 53 -0.05 -2.88 9.07
CA LEU A 53 -1.00 -3.93 9.44
C LEU A 53 -0.29 -5.22 9.88
N GLN A 54 0.80 -5.60 9.20
CA GLN A 54 1.65 -6.72 9.63
C GLN A 54 2.25 -6.48 11.01
N ARG A 55 2.77 -5.27 11.28
CA ARG A 55 3.35 -4.93 12.59
C ARG A 55 2.30 -4.94 13.71
N ARG A 56 1.06 -4.53 13.40
CA ARG A 56 -0.08 -4.58 14.33
C ARG A 56 -0.67 -5.99 14.51
N GLY A 57 -0.15 -6.99 13.80
CA GLY A 57 -0.68 -8.36 13.84
C GLY A 57 -2.01 -8.55 13.11
N ILE A 58 -2.43 -7.56 12.32
CA ILE A 58 -3.67 -7.60 11.53
C ILE A 58 -3.38 -8.34 10.24
N ARG A 59 -3.94 -9.54 10.11
CA ARG A 59 -3.83 -10.34 8.91
C ARG A 59 -4.68 -9.73 7.80
N VAL A 60 -4.02 -9.07 6.85
CA VAL A 60 -4.63 -8.66 5.59
C VAL A 60 -4.39 -9.73 4.54
N GLU A 61 -5.47 -10.35 4.07
CA GLU A 61 -5.43 -11.07 2.81
C GLU A 61 -5.17 -10.04 1.71
N GLY A 62 -4.09 -10.23 0.94
CA GLY A 62 -3.93 -9.50 -0.32
C GLY A 62 -4.92 -10.05 -1.35
N ALA A 63 -4.96 -9.47 -2.55
CA ALA A 63 -5.39 -10.30 -3.67
C ALA A 63 -4.42 -11.48 -3.71
N SER A 64 -4.88 -12.62 -3.19
CA SER A 64 -4.43 -13.91 -3.67
C SER A 64 -4.47 -13.77 -5.18
N VAL A 65 -3.30 -13.60 -5.80
CA VAL A 65 -3.17 -13.75 -7.25
C VAL A 65 -3.98 -15.00 -7.54
N PRO A 66 -5.04 -14.95 -8.38
CA PRO A 66 -5.80 -16.15 -8.67
C PRO A 66 -4.74 -17.16 -9.10
N ARG A 67 -4.60 -18.22 -8.31
CA ARG A 67 -3.65 -19.27 -8.57
C ARG A 67 -4.23 -19.91 -9.82
N SER A 68 -3.81 -19.43 -10.99
CA SER A 68 -4.27 -19.96 -12.27
C SER A 68 -4.07 -21.47 -12.20
N ASN A 69 -5.19 -22.16 -12.10
CA ASN A 69 -5.27 -23.60 -12.30
C ASN A 69 -5.72 -23.82 -13.74
#